data_AF-A0A227FCC3-F1
#
_entry.id   AF-A0A227FCC3-F1
#
_cell.length_a   1.000
_cell.length_b   1.000
_cell.length_c   1.000
_cell.angle_alpha   90.00
_cell.angle_beta   90.00
_cell.angle_gamma   90.00
#
_symmetry.space_group_name_H-M   'P 1'
#
loop_
_entity.id
_entity.type
_entity.pdbx_description
1 polymer ?
#
loop_
_entity_poly.entity_id
_entity_poly.type
_entity_poly.pdbx_seq_one_letter_code
_entity_poly.pdbx_strand_id
1 'polypeptide(L)' 'KTYFVLNGTSASNKVVCNALVTEGDLVLFDRNNHKSNHHGALIQAGGMPVYLETARNPWGFIGGMDEH' A
#
# COMPACT_ATOMS: atom_id res chain seq x y z
N LYS A 1 -15.10 6.98 13.21
CA LYS A 1 -16.00 5.86 12.86
C LYS A 1 -15.14 4.60 12.76
N THR A 2 -15.67 3.43 13.14
CA THR A 2 -14.97 2.14 13.04
C THR A 2 -15.84 1.18 12.24
N TYR A 3 -15.22 0.41 11.34
CA TYR A 3 -15.91 -0.50 10.44
C TYR A 3 -15.45 -1.93 10.68
N PHE A 4 -16.40 -2.86 10.83
CA PHE A 4 -16.10 -4.28 10.91
C PHE A 4 -15.98 -4.86 9.51
N VAL A 5 -14.80 -5.35 9.18
CA VAL A 5 -14.51 -6.04 7.92
C VAL A 5 -14.17 -7.49 8.24
N LEU A 6 -15.01 -8.40 7.77
CA LEU A 6 -14.96 -9.83 8.15
C LEU A 6 -14.08 -10.69 7.24
N ASN A 7 -13.31 -10.06 6.34
CA ASN A 7 -12.42 -10.75 5.39
C ASN A 7 -10.95 -10.26 5.52
N GLY A 8 -10.56 -9.95 6.76
CA GLY A 8 -9.22 -9.53 7.15
C GLY A 8 -8.78 -8.18 6.60
N THR A 9 -7.53 -7.83 6.93
CA THR A 9 -6.92 -6.56 6.51
C THR A 9 -6.75 -6.47 4.99
N SER A 10 -6.64 -7.61 4.30
CA SER A 10 -6.56 -7.65 2.84
C SER A 10 -7.81 -7.10 2.15
N ALA A 11 -9.01 -7.32 2.71
CA ALA A 11 -10.23 -6.71 2.20
C ALA A 11 -10.35 -5.26 2.67
N SER A 12 -9.96 -4.99 3.93
CA SER A 12 -9.99 -3.64 4.52
C SER A 12 -9.18 -2.63 3.70
N ASN A 13 -7.98 -3.01 3.27
CA ASN A 13 -7.14 -2.15 2.44
C ASN A 13 -7.80 -1.85 1.09
N LYS A 14 -8.45 -2.83 0.45
CA LYS A 14 -9.15 -2.61 -0.82
C LYS A 14 -10.35 -1.68 -0.64
N VAL A 15 -11.09 -1.80 0.48
CA VAL A 15 -12.19 -0.88 0.80
C VAL A 15 -11.66 0.56 0.89
N VAL A 16 -10.55 0.78 1.60
CA VAL A 16 -9.96 2.12 1.74
C VAL A 16 -9.44 2.64 0.40
N CYS A 17 -8.65 1.84 -0.34
CA CYS A 17 -8.07 2.26 -1.62
C CYS A 17 -9.14 2.57 -2.67
N ASN A 18 -10.12 1.68 -2.88
CA ASN A 18 -11.18 1.91 -3.88
C ASN A 18 -12.15 3.03 -3.47
N ALA A 19 -12.15 3.45 -2.21
CA ALA A 19 -12.94 4.60 -1.77
C ALA A 19 -12.24 5.95 -1.97
N LEU A 20 -10.91 5.97 -2.09
CA LEU A 20 -10.11 7.20 -2.06
C LEU A 20 -9.29 7.44 -3.33
N VAL A 21 -8.87 6.39 -4.03
CA VAL A 21 -7.97 6.47 -5.18
C VAL A 21 -8.77 6.32 -6.46
N THR A 22 -8.49 7.17 -7.44
CA THR A 22 -9.01 7.07 -8.81
C THR A 22 -7.90 6.86 -9.83
N GLU A 23 -8.28 6.45 -11.04
CA GLU A 23 -7.32 6.12 -12.10
C GLU A 23 -6.40 7.32 -12.41
N GLY A 24 -5.09 7.08 -12.39
CA GLY A 24 -4.08 8.11 -12.64
C GLY A 24 -3.67 8.94 -11.42
N ASP A 25 -4.33 8.78 -10.27
CA ASP A 25 -3.91 9.47 -9.04
C ASP A 25 -2.51 9.02 -8.60
N LEU A 26 -1.69 9.98 -8.15
CA LEU A 26 -0.40 9.68 -7.56
C LEU A 26 -0.59 9.13 -6.14
N VAL A 27 0.02 7.99 -5.85
CA VAL A 27 -0.02 7.36 -4.52
C VAL A 27 1.40 7.22 -3.99
N LEU A 28 1.69 7.90 -2.87
CA LEU A 28 2.94 7.69 -2.15
C LEU A 28 2.95 6.27 -1.57
N PHE A 29 3.91 5.46 -2.02
CA PHE A 29 3.80 4.02 -1.90
C PHE A 29 5.04 3.40 -1.23
N ASP A 30 4.89 2.95 0.00
CA ASP A 30 5.93 2.15 0.68
C ASP A 30 6.30 0.92 -0.17
N ARG A 31 7.59 0.74 -0.49
CA ARG A 31 8.05 -0.42 -1.26
C ARG A 31 7.86 -1.75 -0.53
N ASN A 32 7.69 -1.73 0.80
CA ASN A 32 7.43 -2.90 1.64
C ASN A 32 5.95 -3.26 1.76
N ASN A 33 5.06 -2.50 1.15
CA ASN A 33 3.62 -2.70 1.27
C ASN A 33 3.22 -4.16 1.01
N HIS A 34 2.31 -4.68 1.84
CA HIS A 34 1.73 -5.99 1.61
C HIS A 34 0.98 -6.03 0.27
N LYS A 35 0.96 -7.20 -0.39
CA LYS A 35 0.33 -7.41 -1.71
C LYS A 35 -1.10 -6.85 -1.83
N SER A 36 -1.85 -6.77 -0.73
CA SER A 36 -3.21 -6.21 -0.73
C SER A 36 -3.26 -4.73 -1.10
N ASN A 37 -2.25 -3.93 -0.74
CA ASN A 37 -2.16 -2.53 -1.13
C ASN A 37 -1.82 -2.37 -2.61
N HIS A 38 -0.97 -3.25 -3.15
CA HIS A 38 -0.71 -3.29 -4.59
C HIS A 38 -1.99 -3.61 -5.36
N HIS A 39 -2.75 -4.62 -4.91
CA HIS A 39 -4.02 -4.98 -5.57
C HIS A 39 -5.06 -3.85 -5.45
N GLY A 40 -5.23 -3.27 -4.26
CA GLY A 40 -6.25 -2.25 -4.03
C GLY A 40 -5.94 -0.93 -4.72
N ALA A 41 -4.76 -0.35 -4.46
CA ALA A 41 -4.42 0.99 -4.92
C ALA A 41 -3.98 1.03 -6.39
N LEU A 42 -3.22 0.03 -6.85
CA LEU A 42 -2.56 0.10 -8.17
C LEU A 42 -3.35 -0.66 -9.22
N ILE A 43 -3.70 -1.93 -8.95
CA ILE A 43 -4.34 -2.80 -9.96
C ILE A 43 -5.84 -2.50 -10.10
N GLN A 44 -6.56 -2.38 -8.97
CA GLN A 44 -8.01 -2.17 -8.99
C GLN A 44 -8.38 -0.71 -9.21
N ALA A 45 -7.77 0.21 -8.45
CA ALA A 45 -8.08 1.62 -8.52
C ALA A 45 -7.29 2.39 -9.60
N GLY A 46 -6.23 1.80 -10.18
CA GLY A 46 -5.46 2.44 -11.26
C GLY A 46 -4.52 3.56 -10.79
N GLY A 47 -4.16 3.60 -9.50
CA GLY A 47 -3.24 4.59 -8.96
C GLY A 47 -1.81 4.40 -9.47
N MET A 48 -1.12 5.52 -9.68
CA MET A 48 0.29 5.57 -10.11
C MET A 48 1.21 5.67 -8.88
N PRO A 49 2.05 4.67 -8.59
CA PRO A 49 2.86 4.65 -7.38
C PRO A 49 4.07 5.57 -7.50
N VAL A 50 4.35 6.32 -6.43
CA VAL A 50 5.64 6.95 -6.17
C VAL A 50 6.29 6.16 -5.04
N TYR A 51 7.28 5.32 -5.36
CA TYR A 51 7.85 4.40 -4.38
C TYR A 51 8.77 5.10 -3.38
N LEU A 52 8.55 4.82 -2.09
CA LEU A 52 9.48 5.15 -1.03
C LEU A 52 10.44 3.99 -0.82
N GLU A 53 11.74 4.27 -0.91
CA GLU A 53 12.81 3.31 -0.66
C GLU A 53 12.82 2.87 0.81
N THR A 54 13.26 1.64 1.03
CA THR A 54 13.26 1.05 2.37
C THR A 54 14.55 0.32 2.65
N ALA A 55 15.02 0.48 3.89
CA ALA A 55 16.26 -0.10 4.34
C ALA A 55 16.22 -1.64 4.29
N ARG A 56 17.38 -2.22 4.00
CA ARG A 56 17.66 -3.65 4.16
C ARG A 56 18.99 -3.81 4.87
N ASN A 57 19.01 -4.62 5.92
CA ASN A 57 20.24 -4.96 6.60
C ASN A 57 20.94 -6.15 5.89
N PRO A 58 22.20 -6.49 6.25
CA PRO A 58 22.94 -7.60 5.62
C PRO A 58 22.26 -8.98 5.75
N TRP A 59 21.30 -9.13 6.65
CA TRP A 59 20.51 -10.35 6.84
C TRP A 59 19.21 -10.36 6.01
N GLY A 60 18.94 -9.30 5.24
CA GLY A 60 17.75 -9.17 4.42
C GLY A 60 16.48 -8.81 5.19
N PHE A 61 16.58 -8.38 6.45
CA PHE A 61 15.40 -7.95 7.20
C PHE A 61 14.78 -6.70 6.60
N ILE A 62 13.45 -6.68 6.60
CA ILE A 62 12.64 -5.57 6.13
C ILE A 62 12.75 -4.43 7.14
N GLY A 63 13.47 -3.36 6.77
CA GLY A 63 13.60 -2.13 7.54
C GLY A 63 12.49 -1.11 7.22
N GLY A 64 12.55 0.03 7.90
CA GLY A 64 11.66 1.17 7.64
C GLY A 64 12.04 1.93 6.36
N MET A 65 11.38 3.07 6.14
CA MET A 65 11.72 4.01 5.06
C MET A 65 13.04 4.72 5.35
N ASP A 66 13.78 5.06 4.31
CA ASP A 66 15.06 5.77 4.43
C ASP A 66 14.83 7.25 4.78
N GLU A 67 15.68 7.83 5.66
CA GLU A 67 15.56 9.21 6.18
C GLU A 67 16.06 10.32 5.23
N HIS A 68 16.06 10.09 3.91
CA HIS A 68 16.66 11.03 2.94
C HIS A 68 15.92 12.36 2.80
#